data_AF-U3U3Z3-F1
#
_entry.id   AF-U3U3Z3-F1
#
_cell.length_a   1.000
_cell.length_b   1.000
_cell.length_c   1.000
_cell.angle_alpha   90.00
_cell.angle_beta   90.00
_cell.angle_gamma   90.00
#
_symmetry.space_group_name_H-M   'P 1'
#
loop_
_entity.id
_entity.type
_entity.pdbx_description
1 polymer ?
#
loop_
_entity_poly.entity_id
_entity_poly.type
_entity_poly.pdbx_seq_one_letter_code
_entity_poly.pdbx_strand_id
1 'polypeptide(L)'
;MFECGEEGQFRPPAAYPRQSIASASTHDLPTLSGFWHAADLQLRNQLGLFAKRSMLKAAIAERDGQRKALLKAMSEAQAIDARSKNIAGQRLTLALNQGVHRFLAFTDSALLGLQPEDWLGMETPVNVPGTVAEYPNWRRKLRVPLETLFRYRKVQRLLAIVNEGRKKE
;
A
#
# COMPACT_ATOMS: atom_id res chain seq x y z
N MET A 1 2.44 -4.53 3.43
CA MET A 1 3.18 -3.53 4.24
C MET A 1 4.13 -4.11 5.29
N PHE A 2 3.99 -5.37 5.70
CA PHE A 2 4.73 -5.93 6.85
C PHE A 2 5.68 -7.09 6.53
N GLU A 3 5.69 -7.58 5.29
CA GLU A 3 6.47 -8.76 4.88
C GLU A 3 7.95 -8.44 4.70
N CYS A 4 8.60 -8.11 5.82
CA CYS A 4 10.03 -7.85 5.92
C CYS A 4 10.73 -9.03 6.59
N GLY A 5 11.91 -9.39 6.08
CA GLY A 5 12.85 -10.28 6.77
C GLY A 5 13.49 -9.59 7.98
N GLU A 6 14.37 -10.31 8.67
CA GLU A 6 15.01 -9.87 9.93
C GLU A 6 15.77 -8.53 9.80
N GLU A 7 16.28 -8.21 8.60
CA GLU A 7 17.00 -6.96 8.31
C GLU A 7 16.11 -5.84 7.75
N GLY A 8 14.77 -5.98 7.84
CA GLY A 8 13.83 -4.97 7.35
C GLY A 8 13.64 -4.94 5.83
N GLN A 9 14.22 -5.91 5.11
CA GLN A 9 14.09 -6.06 3.66
C GLN A 9 12.81 -6.81 3.28
N PHE A 10 12.07 -6.31 2.29
CA PHE A 10 10.87 -7.00 1.81
C PHE A 10 11.25 -8.34 1.17
N ARG A 11 10.46 -9.38 1.48
CA ARG A 11 10.60 -10.70 0.83
C ARG A 11 10.40 -10.56 -0.68
N PRO A 12 11.20 -11.23 -1.52
CA PRO A 12 10.94 -11.25 -2.96
C PRO A 12 9.61 -11.97 -3.25
N PRO A 13 8.93 -11.69 -4.38
CA PRO A 13 7.61 -12.25 -4.66
C PRO A 13 7.54 -13.78 -4.58
N ALA A 14 8.57 -14.48 -5.06
CA ALA A 14 8.67 -15.95 -5.03
C ALA A 14 8.86 -16.54 -3.62
N ALA A 15 9.18 -15.72 -2.60
CA ALA A 15 9.34 -16.19 -1.22
C ALA A 15 8.05 -16.09 -0.40
N TYR A 16 6.94 -15.64 -1.00
CA TYR A 16 5.65 -15.61 -0.33
C TYR A 16 5.08 -17.03 -0.26
N PRO A 17 4.62 -17.52 0.91
CA PRO A 17 4.11 -18.88 1.02
C PRO A 17 2.92 -19.13 0.10
N ARG A 18 2.94 -20.26 -0.64
CA ARG A 18 1.86 -20.60 -1.57
C ARG A 18 0.48 -20.64 -0.88
N GLN A 19 0.38 -21.24 0.30
CA GLN A 19 -0.87 -21.32 1.08
C GLN A 19 -1.12 -20.02 1.86
N SER A 20 -1.24 -18.89 1.14
CA SER A 20 -1.50 -17.57 1.74
C SER A 20 -2.32 -16.66 0.83
N ILE A 21 -2.79 -15.54 1.41
CA ILE A 21 -3.36 -14.41 0.70
C ILE A 21 -2.42 -13.20 0.81
N ALA A 22 -1.90 -12.73 -0.32
CA ALA A 22 -1.16 -11.48 -0.37
C ALA A 22 -2.13 -10.29 -0.42
N SER A 23 -1.79 -9.21 0.28
CA SER A 23 -2.44 -7.91 0.08
C SER A 23 -1.48 -6.78 0.39
N ALA A 24 -1.72 -5.61 -0.22
CA ALA A 24 -0.97 -4.40 0.07
C ALA A 24 -1.18 -3.96 1.52
N SER A 25 -2.44 -3.96 1.95
CA SER A 25 -2.95 -3.40 3.19
C SER A 25 -4.25 -4.12 3.61
N THR A 26 -4.86 -3.68 4.71
CA THR A 26 -6.14 -4.17 5.20
C THR A 26 -7.07 -2.99 5.51
N HIS A 27 -8.27 -3.25 6.03
CA HIS A 27 -9.19 -2.17 6.42
C HIS A 27 -8.74 -1.41 7.68
N ASP A 28 -7.88 -2.02 8.50
CA ASP A 28 -7.32 -1.44 9.72
C ASP A 28 -6.03 -0.65 9.50
N LEU A 29 -5.52 -0.68 8.28
CA LEU A 29 -4.24 -0.10 7.90
C LEU A 29 -4.46 1.09 6.97
N PRO A 30 -3.46 1.98 6.82
CA PRO A 30 -3.50 3.00 5.78
C PRO A 30 -3.72 2.40 4.40
N THR A 31 -4.41 3.14 3.54
CA THR A 31 -4.35 2.93 2.08
C THR A 31 -2.90 3.06 1.59
N LEU A 32 -2.59 2.60 0.38
CA LEU A 32 -1.26 2.80 -0.19
C LEU A 32 -0.86 4.28 -0.26
N SER A 33 -1.80 5.16 -0.62
CA SER A 33 -1.54 6.61 -0.62
C SER A 33 -1.32 7.14 0.79
N GLY A 34 -2.13 6.72 1.77
CA GLY A 34 -1.98 7.14 3.15
C GLY A 34 -0.66 6.68 3.76
N PHE A 35 -0.27 5.44 3.47
CA PHE A 35 1.01 4.87 3.88
C PHE A 35 2.16 5.67 3.27
N TRP A 36 2.10 5.90 1.96
CA TRP A 36 3.16 6.56 1.22
C TRP A 36 3.39 7.99 1.68
N HIS A 37 2.35 8.73 2.06
CA HIS A 37 2.48 10.10 2.55
C HIS A 37 2.61 10.22 4.08
N ALA A 38 2.65 9.09 4.81
CA ALA A 38 2.58 9.07 6.27
C ALA A 38 1.34 9.80 6.83
N ALA A 39 0.26 9.85 6.04
CA ALA A 39 -0.98 10.55 6.41
C ALA A 39 -1.67 9.86 7.60
N ASP A 40 -1.51 8.54 7.75
CA ASP A 40 -1.97 7.80 8.92
C ASP A 40 -1.25 8.22 10.19
N LEU A 41 0.07 8.47 10.14
CA LEU A 41 0.82 8.92 11.31
C LEU A 41 0.42 10.34 11.71
N GLN A 42 0.19 11.22 10.74
CA GLN A 42 -0.34 12.56 10.97
C GLN A 42 -1.74 12.51 11.59
N LEU A 43 -2.63 11.69 11.03
CA LEU A 43 -3.99 11.48 11.54
C LEU A 43 -3.97 10.93 12.96
N ARG A 44 -3.20 9.87 13.22
CA ARG A 44 -3.05 9.28 14.56
C ARG A 44 -2.53 10.31 15.57
N ASN A 45 -1.62 11.20 15.16
CA ASN A 45 -1.16 12.29 16.01
C ASN A 45 -2.26 13.33 16.30
N GLN A 46 -3.06 13.70 15.29
CA GLN A 46 -4.20 14.61 15.47
C GLN A 46 -5.26 14.02 16.41
N LEU A 47 -5.43 12.70 16.39
CA LEU A 47 -6.35 11.98 17.27
C LEU A 47 -5.76 11.66 18.65
N GLY A 48 -4.55 12.16 18.97
CA GLY A 48 -3.94 11.96 20.28
C GLY A 48 -3.40 10.54 20.54
N LEU A 49 -3.24 9.71 19.50
CA LEU A 49 -2.82 8.30 19.63
C LEU A 49 -1.30 8.12 19.81
N PHE A 50 -0.54 9.21 19.84
CA PHE A 50 0.87 9.20 20.23
C PHE A 50 1.04 9.88 21.59
N ALA A 51 1.36 9.10 22.63
CA ALA A 51 1.57 9.65 23.98
C ALA A 51 2.78 10.60 24.07
N LYS A 52 3.75 10.52 23.16
CA LYS A 52 4.97 11.35 23.13
C LYS A 52 5.35 11.71 21.71
N ARG A 53 5.83 12.94 21.50
CA ARG A 53 6.36 13.41 20.20
C ARG A 53 7.52 12.56 19.67
N SER A 54 8.30 11.94 20.55
CA SER A 54 9.39 11.02 20.15
C SER A 54 8.88 9.78 19.44
N MET A 55 7.71 9.25 19.83
CA MET A 55 7.12 8.08 19.17
C MET A 55 6.65 8.40 17.75
N LEU A 56 6.07 9.59 17.54
CA LEU A 56 5.73 10.06 16.20
C LEU A 56 6.99 10.18 15.32
N LYS A 57 8.06 10.80 15.85
CA LYS A 57 9.34 10.92 15.12
C LYS A 57 9.92 9.55 14.74
N ALA A 58 9.90 8.60 15.67
CA ALA A 58 10.35 7.24 15.42
C ALA A 58 9.51 6.55 14.34
N ALA A 59 8.18 6.65 14.41
CA ALA A 59 7.28 6.07 13.41
C ALA A 59 7.46 6.67 12.01
N ILE A 60 7.73 7.98 11.91
CA ILE A 60 8.05 8.64 10.63
C ILE A 60 9.38 8.12 10.07
N ALA A 61 10.41 8.00 10.90
CA ALA A 61 11.71 7.47 10.48
C ALA A 61 11.61 6.00 10.03
N GLU A 62 10.81 5.20 10.74
CA GLU A 62 10.52 3.81 10.36
C GLU A 62 9.79 3.76 9.00
N ARG A 63 8.78 4.62 8.80
CA ARG A 63 8.07 4.72 7.52
C ARG A 63 9.00 5.07 6.36
N ASP A 64 9.97 5.95 6.58
CA ASP A 64 10.97 6.29 5.57
C ASP A 64 11.83 5.08 5.20
N GLY A 65 12.25 4.29 6.19
CA GLY A 65 12.94 3.01 5.98
C GLY A 65 12.09 2.04 5.17
N GLN A 66 10.83 1.84 5.56
CA GLN A 66 9.89 0.95 4.87
C GLN A 66 9.67 1.37 3.41
N ARG A 67 9.50 2.68 3.12
CA ARG A 67 9.36 3.17 1.74
C ARG A 67 10.59 2.87 0.88
N LYS A 68 11.79 3.09 1.42
CA LYS A 68 13.05 2.79 0.73
C LYS A 68 13.21 1.28 0.47
N ALA A 69 12.92 0.45 1.47
CA ALA A 69 12.97 -1.00 1.35
C ALA A 69 11.97 -1.51 0.29
N LEU A 70 10.74 -0.97 0.28
CA LEU A 70 9.73 -1.33 -0.71
C LEU A 70 10.15 -0.93 -2.14
N LEU A 71 10.71 0.28 -2.32
CA LEU A 71 11.24 0.71 -3.62
C LEU A 71 12.36 -0.21 -4.11
N LYS A 72 13.28 -0.59 -3.22
CA LYS A 72 14.36 -1.53 -3.53
C LYS A 72 13.79 -2.87 -3.99
N ALA A 73 12.87 -3.45 -3.23
CA ALA A 73 12.26 -4.74 -3.57
C ALA A 73 11.47 -4.69 -4.87
N MET A 74 10.69 -3.63 -5.13
CA MET A 74 9.99 -3.45 -6.41
C MET A 74 10.96 -3.32 -7.58
N SER A 75 12.10 -2.64 -7.38
CA SER A 75 13.14 -2.54 -8.40
C SER A 75 13.79 -3.90 -8.67
N GLU A 76 14.14 -4.66 -7.64
CA GLU A 76 14.78 -5.98 -7.75
C GLU A 76 13.85 -7.01 -8.40
N ALA A 77 12.56 -6.94 -8.10
CA ALA A 77 11.53 -7.75 -8.74
C ALA A 77 11.09 -7.25 -10.12
N GLN A 78 11.74 -6.22 -10.68
CA GLN A 78 11.41 -5.60 -11.97
C GLN A 78 9.93 -5.14 -12.06
N ALA A 79 9.33 -4.80 -10.92
CA ALA A 79 7.97 -4.31 -10.82
C ALA A 79 7.86 -2.80 -11.17
N ILE A 80 8.99 -2.07 -11.12
CA ILE A 80 9.11 -0.66 -11.49
C ILE A 80 10.34 -0.42 -12.38
N ASP A 81 10.24 0.56 -13.27
CA ASP A 81 11.36 1.01 -14.10
C ASP A 81 12.47 1.68 -13.29
N ALA A 82 13.71 1.64 -13.80
CA ALA A 82 14.86 2.26 -13.14
C ALA A 82 14.73 3.77 -12.92
N ARG A 83 13.96 4.46 -13.76
CA ARG A 83 13.64 5.89 -13.61
C ARG A 83 12.75 6.19 -12.39
N SER A 84 12.06 5.17 -11.85
CA SER A 84 11.17 5.30 -10.70
C SER A 84 11.89 5.12 -9.35
N LYS A 85 13.20 4.87 -9.34
CA LYS A 85 13.98 4.54 -8.13
C LYS A 85 14.21 5.73 -7.18
N ASN A 86 14.18 6.97 -7.68
CA ASN A 86 14.52 8.18 -6.91
C ASN A 86 13.30 8.94 -6.33
N ILE A 87 12.21 8.24 -5.98
CA ILE A 87 10.90 8.86 -5.67
C ILE A 87 10.52 8.70 -4.18
N ALA A 88 11.40 8.17 -3.31
CA ALA A 88 11.10 7.86 -1.91
C ALA A 88 10.54 9.03 -1.06
N GLY A 89 10.78 10.28 -1.47
CA GLY A 89 10.26 11.49 -0.82
C GLY A 89 9.14 12.23 -1.58
N GLN A 90 8.66 11.68 -2.70
CA GLN A 90 7.64 12.34 -3.53
C GLN A 90 6.27 11.66 -3.34
N ARG A 91 5.22 12.32 -3.87
CA ARG A 91 3.86 11.79 -3.86
C ARG A 91 3.80 10.41 -4.52
N LEU A 92 2.90 9.54 -4.05
CA LEU A 92 2.66 8.25 -4.70
C LEU A 92 2.19 8.48 -6.13
N THR A 93 3.04 8.18 -7.10
CA THR A 93 2.72 8.32 -8.51
C THR A 93 1.89 7.13 -8.99
N LEU A 94 1.18 7.30 -10.12
CA LEU A 94 0.44 6.18 -10.73
C LEU A 94 1.36 5.00 -11.05
N ALA A 95 2.58 5.26 -11.51
CA ALA A 95 3.57 4.23 -11.83
C ALA A 95 4.00 3.45 -10.57
N LEU A 96 4.22 4.13 -9.45
CA LEU A 96 4.55 3.46 -8.18
C LEU A 96 3.38 2.64 -7.63
N ASN A 97 2.16 3.18 -7.68
CA ASN A 97 0.97 2.44 -7.29
C ASN A 97 0.80 1.17 -8.14
N GLN A 98 0.96 1.28 -9.46
CA GLN A 98 0.95 0.12 -10.37
C GLN A 98 2.10 -0.84 -10.08
N GLY A 99 3.28 -0.34 -9.73
CA GLY A 99 4.43 -1.14 -9.32
C GLY A 99 4.16 -2.00 -8.10
N VAL A 100 3.50 -1.46 -7.08
CA VAL A 100 3.09 -2.24 -5.89
C VAL A 100 2.13 -3.36 -6.29
N HIS A 101 1.14 -3.06 -7.13
CA HIS A 101 0.19 -4.07 -7.61
C HIS A 101 0.85 -5.13 -8.48
N ARG A 102 1.82 -4.74 -9.32
CA ARG A 102 2.64 -5.67 -10.11
C ARG A 102 3.46 -6.57 -9.19
N PHE A 103 4.14 -6.01 -8.20
CA PHE A 103 4.91 -6.79 -7.23
C PHE A 103 4.05 -7.86 -6.55
N LEU A 104 2.88 -7.48 -6.05
CA LEU A 104 1.94 -8.39 -5.39
C LEU A 104 1.36 -9.45 -6.34
N ALA A 105 1.08 -9.06 -7.59
CA ALA A 105 0.56 -9.97 -8.60
C ALA A 105 1.53 -11.12 -8.94
N PHE A 106 2.84 -10.88 -8.80
CA PHE A 106 3.87 -11.89 -9.05
C PHE A 106 4.30 -12.66 -7.80
N THR A 107 3.58 -12.50 -6.67
CA THR A 107 3.86 -13.30 -5.46
C THR A 107 3.36 -14.73 -5.62
N ASP A 108 4.05 -15.67 -4.97
CA ASP A 108 3.69 -17.10 -5.00
C ASP A 108 2.40 -17.43 -4.21
N SER A 109 1.91 -16.50 -3.39
CA SER A 109 0.63 -16.59 -2.67
C SER A 109 -0.50 -17.11 -3.57
N ALA A 110 -1.33 -18.04 -3.08
CA ALA A 110 -2.45 -18.59 -3.83
C ALA A 110 -3.52 -17.55 -4.15
N LEU A 111 -3.74 -16.61 -3.24
CA LEU A 111 -4.74 -15.57 -3.38
C LEU A 111 -4.09 -14.17 -3.33
N LEU A 112 -4.72 -13.22 -4.00
CA LEU A 112 -4.37 -11.81 -3.96
C LEU A 112 -5.62 -10.97 -3.65
N GLY A 113 -5.60 -10.28 -2.52
CA GLY A 113 -6.62 -9.32 -2.11
C GLY A 113 -6.27 -7.90 -2.55
N LEU A 114 -7.19 -7.26 -3.27
CA LEU A 114 -7.05 -5.89 -3.75
C LEU A 114 -8.09 -4.97 -3.10
N GLN A 115 -7.69 -3.72 -2.82
CA GLN A 115 -8.57 -2.70 -2.27
C GLN A 115 -8.90 -1.62 -3.32
N PRO A 116 -10.18 -1.39 -3.65
CA PRO A 116 -10.59 -0.36 -4.62
C PRO A 116 -10.12 1.06 -4.28
N GLU A 117 -9.90 1.34 -3.00
CA GLU A 117 -9.27 2.56 -2.49
C GLU A 117 -7.95 2.87 -3.19
N ASP A 118 -7.11 1.85 -3.38
CA ASP A 118 -5.79 2.00 -3.94
C ASP A 118 -5.85 2.23 -5.45
N TRP A 119 -6.86 1.68 -6.14
CA TRP A 119 -7.10 1.94 -7.56
C TRP A 119 -7.53 3.39 -7.79
N LEU A 120 -8.27 3.94 -6.81
CA LEU A 120 -8.73 5.32 -6.80
C LEU A 120 -7.66 6.30 -6.29
N GLY A 121 -6.61 5.82 -5.63
CA GLY A 121 -5.60 6.66 -4.99
C GLY A 121 -6.19 7.40 -3.78
N MET A 122 -7.08 6.75 -3.04
CA MET A 122 -7.68 7.30 -1.83
C MET A 122 -6.64 7.30 -0.71
N GLU A 123 -6.64 8.37 0.09
CA GLU A 123 -5.67 8.57 1.17
C GLU A 123 -6.27 8.23 2.54
N THR A 124 -7.56 8.51 2.73
CA THR A 124 -8.24 8.35 4.02
C THR A 124 -8.56 6.88 4.34
N PRO A 125 -8.22 6.39 5.55
CA PRO A 125 -8.55 5.03 5.96
C PRO A 125 -10.07 4.86 6.13
N VAL A 126 -10.54 3.61 6.22
CA VAL A 126 -11.94 3.31 6.59
C VAL A 126 -12.09 3.13 8.09
N ASN A 127 -11.04 2.66 8.76
CA ASN A 127 -10.97 2.46 10.19
C ASN A 127 -9.63 2.97 10.74
N VAL A 128 -9.63 3.53 11.94
CA VAL A 128 -8.43 3.87 12.71
C VAL A 128 -8.49 3.09 14.02
N PRO A 129 -7.72 2.00 14.16
CA PRO A 129 -7.72 1.21 15.38
C PRO A 129 -7.38 2.05 16.62
N GLY A 130 -8.05 1.75 17.74
CA GLY A 130 -7.90 2.51 18.99
C GLY A 130 -8.72 3.79 19.05
N THR A 131 -9.72 3.96 18.18
CA THR A 131 -10.66 5.08 18.20
C THR A 131 -12.10 4.59 18.24
N VAL A 132 -12.98 5.38 18.85
CA VAL A 132 -14.43 5.14 18.91
C VAL A 132 -15.19 6.33 18.35
N ALA A 133 -15.05 7.51 18.98
CA ALA A 133 -15.76 8.73 18.60
C ALA A 133 -14.87 9.72 17.83
N GLU A 134 -13.55 9.54 17.89
CA GLU A 134 -12.53 10.45 17.37
C GLU A 134 -12.46 10.39 15.84
N TYR A 135 -12.76 9.24 15.24
CA TYR A 135 -12.78 9.04 13.80
C TYR A 135 -14.10 8.41 13.35
N PRO A 136 -14.67 8.79 12.19
CA PRO A 136 -15.87 8.18 11.64
C PRO A 136 -15.57 6.78 11.04
N ASN A 137 -15.17 5.85 11.89
CA ASN A 137 -14.87 4.45 11.52
C ASN A 137 -16.06 3.83 10.78
N TRP A 138 -15.78 3.01 9.77
CA TRP A 138 -16.75 2.23 8.99
C TRP A 138 -17.74 3.07 8.16
N ARG A 139 -17.47 4.37 7.97
CA ARG A 139 -18.38 5.30 7.26
C ARG A 139 -17.81 5.83 5.94
N ARG A 140 -16.50 5.69 5.71
CA ARG A 140 -15.81 6.26 4.54
C ARG A 140 -16.17 5.51 3.25
N LYS A 141 -17.01 6.13 2.41
CA LYS A 141 -17.38 5.61 1.09
C LYS A 141 -16.23 5.70 0.07
N LEU A 142 -16.27 4.88 -0.98
CA LEU A 142 -15.47 5.11 -2.18
C LEU A 142 -15.86 6.45 -2.82
N ARG A 143 -14.90 7.10 -3.51
CA ARG A 143 -15.11 8.45 -4.08
C ARG A 143 -16.03 8.46 -5.30
N VAL A 144 -16.28 7.30 -5.91
CA VAL A 144 -17.06 7.16 -7.15
C VAL A 144 -17.90 5.87 -7.09
N PRO A 145 -19.04 5.82 -7.81
CA PRO A 145 -19.82 4.59 -7.95
C PRO A 145 -19.12 3.58 -8.86
N LEU A 146 -19.58 2.32 -8.83
CA LEU A 146 -18.91 1.19 -9.50
C LEU A 146 -18.88 1.36 -11.02
N GLU A 147 -19.94 1.88 -11.61
CA GLU A 147 -20.09 2.13 -13.05
C GLU A 147 -19.00 3.08 -13.55
N THR A 148 -18.61 4.05 -12.72
CA THR A 148 -17.54 5.01 -13.01
C THR A 148 -16.17 4.40 -12.72
N LEU A 149 -16.03 3.65 -11.61
CA LEU A 149 -14.76 3.03 -11.19
C LEU A 149 -14.14 2.21 -12.32
N PHE A 150 -14.91 1.32 -12.94
CA PHE A 150 -14.41 0.41 -13.98
C PHE A 150 -14.21 1.07 -15.35
N ARG A 151 -14.65 2.33 -15.54
CA ARG A 151 -14.40 3.12 -16.76
C ARG A 151 -13.06 3.85 -16.73
N TYR A 152 -12.43 3.98 -15.57
CA TYR A 152 -11.15 4.67 -15.47
C TYR A 152 -10.02 3.85 -16.09
N ARG A 153 -9.34 4.45 -17.10
CA ARG A 153 -8.17 3.83 -17.78
C ARG A 153 -7.08 3.40 -16.79
N LYS A 154 -6.86 4.16 -15.72
CA LYS A 154 -5.90 3.81 -14.66
C LYS A 154 -6.26 2.52 -13.94
N VAL A 155 -7.55 2.29 -13.68
CA VAL A 155 -8.08 1.10 -13.00
C VAL A 155 -8.01 -0.10 -13.94
N GLN A 156 -8.47 0.06 -15.18
CA GLN A 156 -8.39 -0.98 -16.20
C GLN A 156 -6.94 -1.45 -16.43
N ARG A 157 -5.99 -0.51 -16.52
CA ARG A 157 -4.56 -0.83 -16.66
C ARG A 157 -4.01 -1.56 -15.44
N LEU A 158 -4.36 -1.12 -14.22
CA LEU A 158 -3.94 -1.78 -12.99
C LEU A 158 -4.47 -3.23 -12.92
N LEU A 159 -5.76 -3.43 -13.20
CA LEU A 159 -6.36 -4.77 -13.20
C LEU A 159 -5.75 -5.67 -14.29
N ALA A 160 -5.41 -5.11 -15.46
CA ALA A 160 -4.69 -5.84 -16.51
C ALA A 160 -3.30 -6.29 -16.06
N ILE A 161 -2.53 -5.41 -15.39
CA ILE A 161 -1.22 -5.75 -14.80
C ILE A 161 -1.35 -6.87 -13.78
N VAL A 162 -2.36 -6.81 -12.91
CA VAL A 162 -2.59 -7.87 -11.92
C VAL A 162 -2.93 -9.18 -12.62
N ASN A 163 -3.83 -9.15 -13.61
CA ASN A 163 -4.23 -10.34 -14.35
C ASN A 163 -3.05 -10.98 -15.11
N GLU A 164 -2.13 -10.17 -15.66
CA GLU A 164 -0.89 -10.65 -16.29
C GLU A 164 -0.03 -11.44 -15.29
N GLY A 165 0.19 -10.90 -14.08
CA GLY A 165 1.00 -11.56 -13.06
C GLY A 165 0.35 -12.83 -12.50
N ARG A 166 -0.97 -12.84 -12.34
CA ARG A 166 -1.72 -13.99 -11.77
C ARG A 166 -1.99 -15.13 -12.74
N LYS A 167 -1.87 -14.91 -14.06
CA LYS A 167 -2.07 -15.93 -15.09
C LYS A 167 -0.79 -16.66 -15.51
N LYS A 168 0.38 -16.19 -15.07
CA LYS A 168 1.63 -16.90 -15.31
C LYS A 168 1.66 -18.11 -14.38
N GLU A 169 1.36 -19.27 -14.93
CA GLU A 169 1.78 -20.58 -14.42
C GLU A 169 3.19 -20.89 -14.92
#